data_AF-A0A822N6H7-F1
#
_entry.id   AF-A0A822N6H7-F1
#
_cell.length_a   1.000
_cell.length_b   1.000
_cell.length_c   1.000
_cell.angle_alpha   90.00
_cell.angle_beta   90.00
_cell.angle_gamma   90.00
#
_symmetry.space_group_name_H-M   'P 1'
#
loop_
_entity.id
_entity.type
_entity.pdbx_description
1 polymer ?
#
loop_
_entity_poly.entity_id
_entity_poly.type
_entity_poly.pdbx_seq_one_letter_code
_entity_poly.pdbx_strand_id
1 'polypeptide(L)'
;MSVTPCHQSCPESSGHELTEEDKRRGLRYIRHIRRELCARQLSSLWIEQARLMNQLRRSNHVFEQVRLRIRLFSLKKRIQRIRQRWL
;
A
#
# COMPACT_ATOMS: atom_id res chain seq x y z
N MET A 1 45.06 23.24 22.13
CA MET A 1 44.26 24.43 21.75
C MET A 1 42.81 24.16 22.09
N SER A 2 42.30 24.80 23.13
CA SER A 2 40.90 24.66 23.59
C SER A 2 39.99 25.49 22.71
N VAL A 3 39.13 24.84 21.93
CA VAL A 3 38.10 25.50 21.11
C VAL A 3 37.03 26.03 22.05
N THR A 4 36.95 27.35 22.19
CA THR A 4 35.87 28.03 22.93
C THR A 4 34.54 27.81 22.17
N PRO A 5 33.48 27.33 22.83
CA PRO A 5 32.18 27.17 22.18
C PRO A 5 31.66 28.52 21.71
N CYS A 6 31.28 28.60 20.43
CA CYS A 6 30.69 29.81 19.88
C CYS A 6 29.34 30.07 20.57
N HIS A 7 29.25 31.18 21.32
CA HIS A 7 28.04 31.63 22.03
C HIS A 7 27.01 32.31 21.11
N GLN A 8 27.34 32.50 19.84
CA GLN A 8 26.42 33.10 18.88
C GLN A 8 25.48 32.01 18.35
N SER A 9 24.18 32.26 18.42
CA SER A 9 23.18 31.53 17.66
C SER A 9 23.69 31.43 16.23
N CYS A 10 23.94 30.21 15.74
CA CYS A 10 24.29 30.03 14.33
C CYS A 10 23.26 30.81 13.51
N PRO A 11 23.68 31.65 12.54
CA PRO A 11 22.73 32.35 11.70
C PRO A 11 21.80 31.30 11.14
N GLU A 12 20.49 31.46 11.37
CA GLU A 12 19.48 30.52 10.91
C GLU A 12 19.77 30.30 9.44
N SER A 13 20.35 29.13 9.12
CA SER A 13 20.58 28.75 7.74
C SER A 13 19.21 28.82 7.14
N SER A 14 18.96 29.82 6.30
CA SER A 14 17.66 30.12 5.71
C SER A 14 17.05 28.82 5.24
N GLY A 15 16.24 28.23 6.12
CA GLY A 15 15.74 26.89 5.94
C GLY A 15 14.92 27.02 4.68
N HIS A 16 15.29 26.28 3.64
CA HIS A 16 14.48 26.24 2.43
C HIS A 16 13.18 25.52 2.84
N GLU A 17 12.29 26.26 3.46
CA GLU A 17 10.98 25.79 3.87
C GLU A 17 10.23 25.44 2.60
N LEU A 18 9.62 24.26 2.60
CA LEU A 18 8.76 23.85 1.49
C LEU A 18 7.65 24.88 1.33
N THR A 19 7.48 25.38 0.10
CA THR A 19 6.37 26.26 -0.19
C THR A 19 5.05 25.50 -0.06
N GLU A 20 3.93 26.22 0.09
CA GLU A 20 2.62 25.58 0.09
C GLU A 20 2.34 24.79 -1.20
N GLU A 21 2.90 25.21 -2.34
CA GLU A 21 2.78 24.46 -3.58
C GLU A 21 3.60 23.16 -3.54
N ASP A 22 4.80 23.18 -2.96
CA ASP A 22 5.60 21.97 -2.77
C ASP A 22 4.89 20.96 -1.87
N LYS A 23 4.30 21.43 -0.77
CA LYS A 23 3.49 20.60 0.13
C LYS A 23 2.30 19.99 -0.62
N ARG A 24 1.55 20.79 -1.40
CA ARG A 24 0.42 20.30 -2.21
C ARG A 24 0.85 19.28 -3.25
N ARG A 25 1.96 19.55 -3.95
CA ARG A 25 2.54 18.63 -4.94
C ARG A 25 2.97 17.32 -4.29
N GLY A 26 3.65 17.39 -3.14
CA GLY A 26 4.02 16.23 -2.35
C GLY A 26 2.82 15.38 -1.93
N LEU A 27 1.76 16.01 -1.42
CA LEU A 27 0.53 15.32 -1.03
C LEU A 27 -0.19 14.64 -2.22
N ARG A 28 -0.19 15.28 -3.40
CA ARG A 28 -0.70 14.65 -4.64
C ARG A 28 0.12 13.42 -5.01
N TYR A 29 1.44 13.53 -4.93
CA TYR A 29 2.36 12.44 -5.26
C TYR A 29 2.22 11.26 -4.29
N ILE A 30 2.15 11.52 -2.99
CA ILE A 30 1.90 10.50 -1.96
C ILE A 30 0.58 9.78 -2.22
N ARG A 31 -0.50 10.52 -2.53
CA ARG A 31 -1.80 9.90 -2.90
C ARG A 31 -1.68 9.02 -4.14
N HIS A 32 -0.95 9.46 -5.16
CA HIS A 32 -0.72 8.68 -6.36
C HIS A 32 0.02 7.37 -6.06
N ILE A 33 1.15 7.45 -5.34
CA ILE A 33 1.94 6.27 -4.96
C ILE A 33 1.11 5.28 -4.14
N ARG A 34 0.32 5.76 -3.16
CA ARG A 34 -0.54 4.87 -2.34
C ARG A 34 -1.53 4.10 -3.21
N ARG A 35 -2.14 4.74 -4.20
CA ARG A 35 -3.06 4.08 -5.14
C ARG A 35 -2.33 3.05 -5.99
N GLU A 36 -1.14 3.39 -6.48
CA GLU A 36 -0.35 2.48 -7.30
C GLU A 36 0.10 1.23 -6.51
N LEU A 37 0.60 1.42 -5.29
CA LEU A 37 0.99 0.32 -4.41
C LEU A 37 -0.20 -0.57 -4.06
N CYS A 38 -1.37 0.02 -3.78
CA CYS A 38 -2.60 -0.71 -3.55
C CYS A 38 -2.98 -1.56 -4.77
N ALA A 39 -2.99 -0.95 -5.96
CA ALA A 39 -3.33 -1.63 -7.21
C ALA A 39 -2.36 -2.79 -7.50
N ARG A 40 -1.05 -2.56 -7.37
CA ARG A 40 -0.02 -3.60 -7.57
C ARG A 40 -0.23 -4.77 -6.63
N GLN A 41 -0.46 -4.52 -5.34
CA GLN A 41 -0.67 -5.60 -4.36
C GLN A 41 -1.98 -6.35 -4.54
N LEU A 42 -3.03 -5.67 -5.02
CA LEU A 42 -4.31 -6.31 -5.28
C LEU A 42 -4.31 -7.09 -6.60
N SER A 43 -3.52 -6.68 -7.60
CA SER A 43 -3.52 -7.25 -8.95
C SER A 43 -3.36 -8.78 -8.95
N SER A 44 -2.33 -9.30 -8.26
CA SER A 44 -2.06 -10.73 -8.17
C SER A 44 -3.19 -11.50 -7.46
N LEU A 45 -3.80 -10.89 -6.44
CA LEU A 45 -4.90 -11.48 -5.70
C LEU A 45 -6.19 -11.55 -6.52
N TRP A 46 -6.47 -10.54 -7.36
CA TRP A 46 -7.62 -10.58 -8.27
C TRP A 46 -7.47 -11.69 -9.32
N ILE A 47 -6.26 -11.85 -9.87
CA ILE A 47 -5.96 -12.93 -10.81
C ILE A 47 -6.15 -14.30 -10.15
N GLU A 48 -5.63 -14.48 -8.94
CA GLU A 48 -5.80 -15.71 -8.16
C GLU A 48 -7.28 -15.97 -7.84
N GLN A 49 -8.04 -14.94 -7.45
CA GLN A 49 -9.47 -15.04 -7.20
C GLN A 49 -10.23 -15.51 -8.45
N ALA A 50 -9.96 -14.91 -9.61
CA ALA A 50 -10.59 -15.28 -10.87
C ALA A 50 -10.26 -16.75 -11.23
N ARG A 51 -9.01 -17.17 -11.02
CA ARG A 51 -8.59 -18.56 -11.23
C ARG A 51 -9.35 -19.53 -10.33
N LEU A 52 -9.44 -19.25 -9.03
CA LEU A 52 -10.14 -20.10 -8.06
C LEU A 52 -11.66 -20.16 -8.33
N MET A 53 -12.26 -19.04 -8.73
CA MET A 53 -13.68 -19.00 -9.15
C MET A 53 -13.92 -19.85 -10.39
N ASN A 54 -13.03 -19.78 -11.39
CA ASN A 54 -13.11 -20.63 -12.58
C ASN A 54 -12.94 -22.11 -12.25
N GLN A 55 -12.03 -22.46 -11.35
CA GLN A 55 -11.89 -23.84 -10.86
C GLN A 55 -13.15 -24.32 -10.13
N LEU A 56 -13.73 -23.47 -9.28
CA LEU A 56 -14.94 -23.80 -8.53
C LEU A 56 -16.12 -24.06 -9.47
N ARG A 57 -16.28 -23.24 -10.52
CA ARG A 57 -17.33 -23.39 -11.54
C ARG A 57 -17.20 -24.69 -12.33
N ARG A 58 -15.98 -25.21 -12.52
CA ARG A 58 -15.69 -26.41 -13.31
C ARG A 58 -15.62 -27.69 -12.49
N SER A 59 -15.57 -27.59 -11.16
CA SER A 59 -15.42 -28.75 -10.27
C SER A 59 -16.78 -29.36 -9.96
N ASN A 60 -16.91 -30.67 -10.14
CA ASN A 60 -18.10 -31.45 -9.75
C ASN A 60 -17.87 -32.23 -8.44
N HIS A 61 -16.67 -32.17 -7.86
CA HIS A 61 -16.33 -32.89 -6.63
C HIS A 61 -16.58 -32.02 -5.41
N VAL A 62 -17.46 -32.49 -4.51
CA VAL A 62 -17.87 -31.75 -3.30
C VAL A 62 -16.68 -31.35 -2.43
N PHE A 63 -15.75 -32.27 -2.17
CA PHE A 63 -14.55 -31.99 -1.36
C PHE A 63 -13.68 -30.88 -1.97
N GLU A 64 -13.46 -30.92 -3.29
CA GLU A 64 -12.70 -29.87 -3.99
C GLU A 64 -13.44 -28.54 -4.00
N GLN A 65 -14.77 -28.53 -4.16
CA GLN A 65 -15.56 -27.30 -4.06
C GLN A 65 -15.43 -26.66 -2.68
N VAL A 66 -15.49 -27.45 -1.59
CA VAL A 66 -15.29 -26.95 -0.22
C VAL A 66 -13.89 -26.37 -0.05
N ARG A 67 -12.85 -27.10 -0.49
CA ARG A 67 -11.45 -26.63 -0.44
C ARG A 67 -11.26 -25.30 -1.19
N LEU A 68 -11.83 -25.17 -2.38
CA LEU A 68 -11.78 -23.94 -3.18
C LEU A 68 -12.51 -22.78 -2.50
N ARG A 69 -13.67 -23.03 -1.89
CA ARG A 69 -14.42 -22.01 -1.13
C ARG A 69 -13.64 -21.51 0.08
N ILE A 70 -12.97 -22.40 0.83
CA ILE A 70 -12.10 -22.02 1.96
C ILE A 70 -10.96 -21.10 1.48
N ARG A 71 -10.30 -21.48 0.37
CA ARG A 71 -9.24 -20.64 -0.23
C ARG A 71 -9.76 -19.27 -0.66
N LEU A 72 -10.90 -19.22 -1.34
CA LEU A 72 -11.55 -17.97 -1.74
C LEU A 72 -11.89 -17.08 -0.55
N PHE A 73 -12.36 -17.65 0.56
CA PHE A 73 -12.66 -16.91 1.78
C PHE A 73 -11.41 -16.28 2.39
N SER A 74 -10.32 -17.05 2.53
CA SER A 74 -9.04 -16.56 3.01
C SER A 74 -8.48 -15.44 2.11
N LEU A 75 -8.62 -15.59 0.79
CA LEU A 75 -8.18 -14.59 -0.17
C LEU A 75 -9.01 -13.30 -0.08
N LYS A 76 -10.34 -13.39 0.08
CA LYS A 76 -11.21 -12.23 0.33
C LYS A 76 -10.80 -11.46 1.58
N LYS A 77 -10.48 -12.17 2.68
CA LYS A 77 -9.95 -11.53 3.90
C LYS A 77 -8.65 -10.78 3.64
N ARG A 78 -7.74 -11.36 2.86
CA ARG A 78 -6.46 -10.73 2.51
C ARG A 78 -6.65 -9.48 1.65
N ILE A 79 -7.54 -9.53 0.66
CA ILE A 79 -7.93 -8.36 -0.15
C ILE A 79 -8.50 -7.25 0.75
N GLN A 80 -9.40 -7.60 1.68
CA GLN A 80 -10.01 -6.64 2.59
C GLN A 80 -8.98 -5.93 3.47
N ARG A 81 -8.01 -6.67 4.02
CA ARG A 81 -6.91 -6.06 4.81
C ARG A 81 -6.05 -5.11 3.98
N ILE A 82 -5.74 -5.46 2.74
CA ILE A 82 -4.97 -4.57 1.85
C ILE A 82 -5.77 -3.31 1.55
N ARG A 83 -7.08 -3.43 1.29
CA ARG A 83 -7.96 -2.28 1.11
C ARG A 83 -7.95 -1.37 2.34
N GLN A 84 -8.18 -1.91 3.53
CA GLN A 84 -8.16 -1.14 4.79
C GLN A 84 -6.82 -0.43 5.07
N ARG A 85 -5.70 -1.00 4.60
CA ARG A 85 -4.39 -0.37 4.77
C ARG A 85 -4.20 0.84 3.85
N TRP A 86 -4.69 0.78 2.62
CA TRP A 86 -4.35 1.75 1.59
C TRP A 86 -5.46 2.75 1.25
N LEU A 87 -6.72 2.31 1.29
CA LEU A 87 -7.94 3.07 1.03
C LEU A 87 -8.55 3.55 2.34
#